data_AF-A0A0D2NWR9-F1
#
_entry.id   AF-A0A0D2NWR9-F1
#
_cell.length_a   1.000
_cell.length_b   1.000
_cell.length_c   1.000
_cell.angle_alpha   90.00
_cell.angle_beta   90.00
_cell.angle_gamma   90.00
#
_symmetry.space_group_name_H-M   'P 1'
#
loop_
_entity.id
_entity.type
_entity.pdbx_description
1 polymer ?
#
loop_
_entity_poly.entity_id
_entity_poly.type
_entity_poly.pdbx_seq_one_letter_code
_entity_poly.pdbx_strand_id
1 'polypeptide(L)' 'RPVNKEELFNLHHAQARNVIEPIFGVLKNHWDILNHPAQYNMTIVSSKE' A
#
# COMPACT_ATOMS: atom_id res chain seq x y z
N ARG A 1 12.92 20.61 -14.89
CA ARG A 1 12.89 20.95 -13.44
C ARG A 1 11.51 21.48 -13.13
N PRO A 2 10.87 21.06 -12.02
CA PRO A 2 9.55 21.55 -11.66
C PRO A 2 9.60 23.08 -11.53
N VAL A 3 8.63 23.75 -12.13
CA VAL A 3 8.57 25.21 -12.30
C VAL A 3 7.75 25.84 -11.18
N ASN A 4 6.81 25.11 -10.62
CA ASN A 4 5.93 25.57 -9.55
C ASN A 4 5.93 24.59 -8.35
N LYS A 5 5.34 25.03 -7.24
CA LYS A 5 5.29 24.25 -5.99
C LYS A 5 4.49 22.96 -6.14
N GLU A 6 3.45 22.97 -6.96
CA GLU A 6 2.59 21.81 -7.21
C GLU A 6 3.34 20.72 -7.98
N GLU A 7 4.08 21.08 -9.04
CA GLU A 7 4.93 20.18 -9.80
C GLU A 7 6.04 19.59 -8.92
N LEU A 8 6.64 20.39 -8.03
CA LEU A 8 7.65 19.89 -7.09
C LEU A 8 7.05 18.89 -6.10
N PHE A 9 5.85 19.17 -5.59
CA PHE A 9 5.12 18.24 -4.73
C PHE A 9 4.79 16.95 -5.46
N ASN A 10 4.22 17.04 -6.67
CA ASN A 10 3.87 15.90 -7.49
C ASN A 10 5.11 15.06 -7.84
N LEU A 11 6.25 15.71 -8.11
CA LEU A 11 7.52 15.01 -8.36
C LEU A 11 7.97 14.22 -7.13
N HIS A 12 8.02 14.84 -5.94
CA HIS A 12 8.40 14.13 -4.72
C HIS A 12 7.41 13.01 -4.37
N HIS A 13 6.11 13.26 -4.56
CA HIS A 13 5.08 12.25 -4.32
C HIS A 13 5.22 11.06 -5.26
N ALA A 14 5.41 11.30 -6.56
CA ALA A 14 5.65 10.25 -7.55
C ALA A 14 6.94 9.48 -7.25
N GLN A 15 8.03 10.17 -6.87
CA GLN A 15 9.27 9.54 -6.46
C GLN A 15 9.08 8.63 -5.24
N ALA A 16 8.35 9.07 -4.22
CA ALA A 16 8.05 8.25 -3.05
C ALA A 16 7.25 6.99 -3.44
N ARG A 17 6.21 7.14 -4.27
CA ARG A 17 5.41 6.00 -4.78
C ARG A 17 6.26 5.02 -5.58
N ASN A 18 7.13 5.50 -6.45
CA ASN A 18 8.01 4.68 -7.27
C ASN A 18 9.00 3.83 -6.43
N VAL A 19 9.32 4.24 -5.20
CA VAL A 19 10.13 3.42 -4.28
C VAL A 19 9.26 2.46 -3.48
N ILE A 20 8.12 2.93 -2.99
CA ILE A 20 7.25 2.15 -2.09
C ILE A 20 6.54 1.02 -2.83
N GLU A 21 6.02 1.26 -4.04
CA GLU A 21 5.22 0.28 -4.78
C GLU A 21 6.00 -0.98 -5.16
N PRO A 22 7.25 -0.90 -5.69
CA PRO A 22 8.04 -2.10 -5.96
C PRO A 22 8.35 -2.91 -4.69
N ILE A 23 8.60 -2.26 -3.56
CA ILE A 23 8.84 -2.94 -2.29
C ILE A 23 7.62 -3.77 -1.91
N PHE A 24 6.43 -3.17 -1.91
CA PHE A 24 5.20 -3.92 -1.64
C PHE A 24 4.92 -4.99 -2.69
N GLY A 25 5.25 -4.75 -3.96
CA GLY A 25 5.15 -5.76 -5.02
C GLY A 25 6.00 -6.99 -4.73
N VAL A 26 7.27 -6.81 -4.36
CA VAL A 26 8.18 -7.91 -3.99
C VAL A 26 7.70 -8.63 -2.74
N LEU A 27 7.31 -7.91 -1.69
CA LEU A 27 6.83 -8.50 -0.44
C LEU A 27 5.58 -9.36 -0.68
N LYS A 28 4.63 -8.83 -1.47
CA LYS A 28 3.42 -9.58 -1.87
C LYS A 28 3.74 -10.80 -2.71
N ASN A 29 4.69 -10.72 -3.65
CA ASN A 29 5.08 -11.86 -4.47
C ASN A 29 5.77 -12.97 -3.67
N HIS A 30 6.51 -12.63 -2.60
CA HIS A 30 7.13 -13.63 -1.73
C HIS A 30 6.17 -14.28 -0.74
N TRP A 31 5.09 -13.60 -0.36
CA TRP A 31 4.18 -14.07 0.67
C TRP A 31 2.75 -14.13 0.16
N ASP A 32 2.33 -15.31 -0.28
CA ASP A 32 0.97 -15.58 -0.79
C ASP A 32 -0.13 -15.18 0.20
N ILE A 33 0.13 -15.25 1.50
CA ILE A 33 -0.81 -14.79 2.53
C ILE A 33 -1.17 -13.31 2.41
N LEU A 34 -0.30 -12.48 1.81
CA LEU A 34 -0.58 -11.07 1.54
C LEU A 34 -1.41 -10.84 0.27
N ASN A 35 -1.51 -11.86 -0.60
CA ASN A 35 -2.32 -11.82 -1.82
C ASN A 35 -3.73 -12.37 -1.60
N HIS A 36 -3.89 -13.28 -0.63
CA HIS A 36 -5.16 -13.96 -0.39
C HIS A 36 -5.88 -13.41 0.85
N PRO A 37 -7.19 -13.12 0.76
CA PRO A 37 -7.98 -12.84 1.94
C PRO A 37 -8.02 -14.08 2.86
N ALA A 38 -8.17 -13.85 4.16
CA ALA A 38 -8.27 -14.95 5.12
C ALA A 38 -9.44 -15.88 4.75
N GLN A 39 -9.16 -17.19 4.69
CA GLN A 39 -10.16 -18.21 4.33
C GLN A 39 -11.17 -18.50 5.46
N TYR A 40 -10.96 -17.93 6.64
CA TYR A 40 -11.86 -18.06 7.78
C TYR A 40 -12.69 -16.79 7.96
N ASN A 41 -13.92 -16.96 8.45
CA ASN A 41 -14.83 -15.85 8.74
C ASN A 41 -14.20 -14.95 9.81
N MET A 42 -13.71 -13.78 9.41
CA MET A 42 -13.35 -12.68 10.30
C MET A 42 -14.60 -11.92 10.74
N THR A 43 -15.61 -12.64 11.24
CA THR A 43 -16.76 -11.99 11.86
C THR A 43 -16.26 -11.30 13.11
N ILE A 44 -16.28 -9.97 13.12
CA ILE A 44 -16.05 -9.19 14.33
C ILE A 44 -17.16 -9.60 15.29
N VAL A 45 -16.81 -10.39 16.31
CA VAL A 45 -17.72 -10.66 17.42
C VAL A 45 -17.72 -9.39 18.25
N SER A 46 -18.58 -8.44 17.86
CA SER A 46 -18.88 -7.30 18.71
C SER A 46 -19.53 -7.87 19.95
N SER A 47 -18.77 -7.95 21.05
CA SER A 47 -19.32 -8.21 22.38
C SER A 47 -20.45 -7.20 22.59
N LYS A 48 -21.68 -7.69 22.65
CA LYS A 48 -22.80 -6.90 23.15
C LYS A 48 -22.63 -6.81 24.65
N GLU A 49 -22.25 -5.63 25.13
CA GLU A 49 -22.56 -5.20 26.50
C GLU A 49 -24.07 -4.97 26.64
#